data_AF-A0A1H8K7P5-F1
#
_entry.id   AF-A0A1H8K7P5-F1
#
_cell.length_a   1.000
_cell.length_b   1.000
_cell.length_c   1.000
_cell.angle_alpha   90.00
_cell.angle_beta   90.00
_cell.angle_gamma   90.00
#
_symmetry.space_group_name_H-M   'P 1'
#
loop_
_entity.id
_entity.type
_entity.pdbx_description
1 polymer ?
#
loop_
_entity_poly.entity_id
_entity_poly.type
_entity_poly.pdbx_seq_one_letter_code
_entity_poly.pdbx_strand_id
1 'polypeptide(L)'
;MFTIGAIVLFFAAKVYFDMMYNPAGGFIGYITVLLLLNILGVSVVYIIRLSRYRSIQFCIVLILAGIVSLFFITEKMSGLPDIFHASTHTLFKVNTTILHENASGIMKINEVGKIALYWILIAAGVFYFFILPLIYRSNFKAKRFIDKIGIPIPHRNHVIAIITLAILMTLFSAVNESEVLPLDLSAIFLLILLCPENIGVFRR
;
A
#
# COMPACT_ATOMS: atom_id res chain seq x y z
N MET A 1 8.81 -9.48 -8.18
CA MET A 1 8.76 -10.09 -9.52
C MET A 1 8.50 -9.01 -10.58
N PHE A 2 7.67 -8.00 -10.29
CA PHE A 2 7.46 -6.85 -11.18
C PHE A 2 8.68 -5.93 -11.28
N THR A 3 9.44 -5.72 -10.20
CA THR A 3 10.76 -5.07 -10.25
C THR A 3 11.74 -5.66 -11.25
N ILE A 4 11.90 -6.98 -11.28
CA ILE A 4 12.86 -7.65 -12.18
C ILE A 4 12.40 -7.47 -13.64
N GLY A 5 11.10 -7.60 -13.89
CA GLY A 5 10.51 -7.30 -15.20
C GLY A 5 10.74 -5.84 -15.62
N ALA A 6 10.57 -4.89 -14.70
CA ALA A 6 10.82 -3.46 -14.94
C ALA A 6 12.29 -3.17 -15.26
N ILE A 7 13.23 -3.79 -14.55
CA ILE A 7 14.68 -3.67 -14.80
C ILE A 7 15.03 -4.23 -16.19
N VAL A 8 14.52 -5.41 -16.54
CA VAL A 8 14.75 -6.02 -17.86
C VAL A 8 14.19 -5.12 -18.97
N LEU A 9 12.99 -4.57 -18.79
CA LEU A 9 12.37 -3.64 -19.76
C LEU A 9 13.14 -2.32 -19.86
N PHE A 10 13.68 -1.80 -18.76
CA PHE A 10 14.50 -0.59 -18.77
C PHE A 10 15.74 -0.75 -19.67
N PHE A 11 16.42 -1.90 -19.58
CA PHE A 11 17.59 -2.19 -20.42
C PHE A 11 17.25 -2.61 -21.85
N ALA A 12 16.14 -3.34 -22.04
CA ALA A 12 15.76 -3.86 -23.37
C ALA A 12 15.07 -2.82 -24.25
N ALA A 13 14.19 -1.99 -23.68
CA ALA A 13 13.42 -1.03 -24.44
C ALA A 13 12.91 0.12 -23.55
N LYS A 14 13.75 1.14 -23.37
CA LYS A 14 13.47 2.32 -22.53
C LYS A 14 12.12 2.99 -22.83
N VAL A 15 11.71 3.06 -24.10
CA VAL A 15 10.42 3.66 -24.51
C VAL A 15 9.22 2.92 -23.92
N TYR A 16 9.27 1.58 -23.85
CA TYR A 16 8.21 0.78 -23.25
C TYR A 16 8.22 0.86 -21.72
N PHE A 17 9.41 1.00 -21.12
CA PHE A 17 9.52 1.27 -19.69
C PHE A 17 8.86 2.61 -19.34
N ASP A 18 9.19 3.68 -20.08
CA ASP A 18 8.64 5.02 -19.85
C ASP A 18 7.13 5.08 -20.08
N MET A 19 6.56 4.27 -20.99
CA MET A 19 5.09 4.16 -21.17
C MET A 19 4.41 3.37 -20.05
N MET A 20 4.98 2.26 -19.60
CA MET A 20 4.34 1.35 -18.64
C MET A 20 4.53 1.81 -17.19
N TYR A 21 5.72 2.31 -16.85
CA TYR A 21 6.16 2.62 -15.50
C TYR A 21 6.30 4.13 -15.22
N ASN A 22 5.74 4.97 -16.10
CA ASN A 22 5.79 6.43 -15.98
C ASN A 22 5.40 6.91 -14.56
N PRO A 23 6.21 7.77 -13.91
CA PRO A 23 5.80 8.46 -12.68
C PRO A 23 4.48 9.24 -12.81
N ALA A 24 4.10 9.65 -14.03
CA ALA A 24 2.85 10.37 -14.29
C ALA A 24 1.60 9.48 -14.44
N GLY A 25 1.65 8.22 -14.00
CA GLY A 25 0.50 7.30 -14.01
C GLY A 25 0.36 6.50 -15.30
N GLY A 26 1.29 5.58 -15.56
CA GLY A 26 1.17 4.62 -16.66
C GLY A 26 0.15 3.48 -16.40
N PHE A 27 0.12 2.48 -17.28
CA PHE A 27 -0.70 1.26 -17.15
C PHE A 27 -0.56 0.59 -15.77
N ILE A 28 0.65 0.62 -15.21
CA ILE A 28 0.97 0.04 -13.90
C ILE A 28 0.21 0.72 -12.75
N GLY A 29 -0.08 2.02 -12.85
CA GLY A 29 -0.88 2.72 -11.85
C GLY A 29 -2.29 2.15 -11.73
N TYR A 30 -2.93 1.73 -12.83
CA TYR A 30 -4.23 1.04 -12.78
C TYR A 30 -4.13 -0.32 -12.12
N ILE A 31 -3.05 -1.07 -12.35
CA ILE A 31 -2.82 -2.35 -11.69
C ILE A 31 -2.66 -2.13 -10.18
N THR A 32 -1.92 -1.12 -9.76
CA THR A 32 -1.81 -0.73 -8.34
C THR A 32 -3.17 -0.40 -7.73
N VAL A 33 -4.00 0.38 -8.43
CA VAL A 33 -5.39 0.68 -8.00
C VAL A 33 -6.22 -0.59 -7.87
N LEU A 34 -6.12 -1.53 -8.82
CA LEU A 34 -6.81 -2.82 -8.74
C LEU A 34 -6.35 -3.64 -7.53
N LEU A 35 -5.05 -3.67 -7.23
CA LEU A 35 -4.53 -4.36 -6.04
C LEU A 35 -5.06 -3.74 -4.75
N LEU A 36 -5.07 -2.41 -4.65
CA LEU A 36 -5.65 -1.71 -3.50
C LEU A 36 -7.16 -1.95 -3.36
N LEU A 37 -7.89 -2.05 -4.47
CA LEU A 37 -9.31 -2.40 -4.45
C LEU A 37 -9.52 -3.84 -3.95
N ASN A 38 -8.64 -4.77 -4.31
CA ASN A 38 -8.65 -6.13 -3.77
C ASN A 38 -8.36 -6.14 -2.26
N ILE A 39 -7.40 -5.34 -1.78
CA ILE A 39 -7.12 -5.19 -0.34
C ILE A 39 -8.37 -4.72 0.41
N LEU A 40 -9.06 -3.72 -0.12
CA LEU A 40 -10.33 -3.23 0.43
C LEU A 40 -11.38 -4.34 0.45
N GLY A 41 -11.57 -5.03 -0.68
CA GLY A 41 -12.55 -6.12 -0.80
C GLY A 41 -12.28 -7.25 0.20
N VAL A 42 -11.04 -7.72 0.31
CA VAL A 42 -10.63 -8.77 1.26
C VAL A 42 -10.86 -8.31 2.71
N SER A 43 -10.54 -7.05 3.03
CA SER A 43 -10.77 -6.49 4.37
C SER A 43 -12.26 -6.49 4.74
N VAL A 44 -13.14 -6.08 3.80
CA VAL A 44 -14.60 -6.11 3.98
C VAL A 44 -15.10 -7.55 4.15
N VAL A 45 -14.62 -8.49 3.32
CA VAL A 45 -15.00 -9.91 3.43
C VAL A 45 -14.62 -10.49 4.79
N TYR A 46 -13.42 -10.16 5.30
CA TYR A 46 -13.02 -10.59 6.64
C TYR A 46 -13.88 -9.96 7.74
N ILE A 47 -14.21 -8.68 7.64
CA ILE A 47 -15.13 -8.04 8.60
C ILE A 47 -16.48 -8.75 8.59
N ILE A 48 -17.09 -8.98 7.43
CA ILE A 48 -18.41 -9.63 7.34
C ILE A 48 -18.38 -11.05 7.92
N ARG A 49 -17.33 -11.83 7.61
CA ARG A 49 -17.22 -13.23 8.05
C ARG A 49 -16.82 -13.39 9.52
N LEU A 50 -15.93 -12.54 10.02
CA LEU A 50 -15.28 -12.72 11.33
C LEU A 50 -15.78 -11.74 12.40
N SER A 51 -16.51 -10.67 12.06
CA SER A 51 -17.03 -9.69 13.03
C SER A 51 -17.87 -10.30 14.14
N ARG A 52 -18.59 -11.40 13.87
CA ARG A 52 -19.39 -12.11 14.87
C ARG A 52 -18.56 -12.95 15.86
N TYR A 53 -17.33 -13.31 15.50
CA TYR A 53 -16.49 -14.24 16.26
C TYR A 53 -15.24 -13.60 16.86
N ARG A 54 -14.89 -12.38 16.42
CA ARG A 54 -13.66 -11.68 16.82
C ARG A 54 -13.96 -10.38 17.57
N SER A 55 -12.93 -9.85 18.20
CA SER A 55 -13.02 -8.63 19.00
C SER A 55 -13.36 -7.42 18.14
N ILE A 56 -13.95 -6.38 18.74
CA ILE A 56 -14.18 -5.10 18.04
C ILE A 56 -12.85 -4.51 17.52
N GLN A 57 -11.75 -4.75 18.24
CA GLN A 57 -10.40 -4.32 17.84
C GLN A 57 -9.98 -4.92 16.49
N PHE A 58 -10.31 -6.20 16.25
CA PHE A 58 -10.09 -6.86 14.96
C PHE A 58 -10.78 -6.14 13.82
N CYS A 59 -12.05 -5.78 14.01
CA CYS A 59 -12.81 -5.04 13.01
C CYS A 59 -12.21 -3.64 12.77
N ILE A 60 -11.79 -2.93 13.82
CA ILE A 60 -11.18 -1.60 13.69
C ILE A 60 -9.92 -1.64 12.84
N VAL A 61 -9.04 -2.63 13.03
CA VAL A 61 -7.81 -2.76 12.23
C VAL A 61 -8.12 -2.99 10.75
N LEU A 62 -9.08 -3.85 10.43
CA LEU A 62 -9.49 -4.10 9.04
C LEU A 62 -10.19 -2.89 8.40
N ILE A 63 -11.00 -2.17 9.17
CA ILE A 63 -11.63 -0.92 8.71
C ILE A 63 -10.55 0.12 8.41
N LEU A 64 -9.57 0.28 9.31
CA LEU A 64 -8.45 1.19 9.10
C LEU A 64 -7.63 0.81 7.85
N ALA A 65 -7.33 -0.47 7.67
CA ALA A 65 -6.65 -0.96 6.46
C ALA A 65 -7.45 -0.66 5.18
N GLY A 66 -8.77 -0.80 5.21
CA GLY A 66 -9.67 -0.42 4.11
C GLY A 66 -9.65 1.09 3.82
N ILE A 67 -9.76 1.93 4.85
CA ILE A 67 -9.72 3.40 4.71
C ILE A 67 -8.38 3.87 4.15
N VAL A 68 -7.26 3.34 4.66
CA VAL A 68 -5.92 3.64 4.13
C VAL A 68 -5.82 3.23 2.67
N SER A 69 -6.36 2.07 2.28
CA SER A 69 -6.40 1.63 0.89
C SER A 69 -7.21 2.59 0.00
N LEU A 70 -8.36 3.08 0.47
CA LEU A 70 -9.17 4.08 -0.24
C LEU A 70 -8.43 5.40 -0.45
N PHE A 71 -7.68 5.86 0.56
CA PHE A 71 -6.86 7.05 0.45
C PHE A 71 -5.81 6.90 -0.67
N PHE A 72 -5.06 5.80 -0.68
CA PHE A 72 -4.08 5.52 -1.73
C PHE A 72 -4.72 5.31 -3.12
N ILE A 73 -5.90 4.69 -3.20
CA ILE A 73 -6.66 4.61 -4.47
C ILE A 73 -6.97 6.01 -4.99
N THR A 74 -7.45 6.90 -4.12
CA THR A 74 -7.83 8.26 -4.51
C THR A 74 -6.63 9.06 -4.99
N GLU A 75 -5.51 8.97 -4.26
CA GLU A 75 -4.24 9.58 -4.65
C GLU A 75 -3.77 9.08 -6.02
N LYS A 76 -3.77 7.75 -6.23
CA LYS A 76 -3.33 7.16 -7.51
C LYS A 76 -4.29 7.44 -8.66
N MET A 77 -5.60 7.39 -8.45
CA MET A 77 -6.59 7.74 -9.47
C MET A 77 -6.53 9.21 -9.87
N SER A 78 -6.17 10.11 -8.96
CA SER A 78 -6.03 11.54 -9.29
C SER A 78 -4.84 11.85 -10.20
N GLY A 79 -3.82 11.00 -10.20
CA GLY A 79 -2.63 11.13 -11.06
C GLY A 79 -2.68 10.34 -12.37
N LEU A 80 -3.68 9.47 -12.56
CA LEU A 80 -3.79 8.62 -13.75
C LEU A 80 -4.41 9.39 -14.94
N PRO A 81 -3.94 9.20 -16.18
CA PRO A 81 -4.50 9.80 -17.37
C PRO A 81 -5.94 9.32 -17.63
N ASP A 82 -6.73 10.15 -18.29
CA ASP A 82 -8.17 9.90 -18.44
C ASP A 82 -8.44 8.92 -19.60
N ILE A 83 -8.31 7.61 -19.35
CA ILE A 83 -8.46 6.57 -20.40
C ILE A 83 -9.95 6.31 -20.70
N PHE A 84 -10.80 6.43 -19.70
CA PHE A 84 -12.25 6.36 -19.87
C PHE A 84 -12.77 7.77 -19.70
N HIS A 85 -13.10 8.46 -20.79
CA HIS A 85 -13.82 9.75 -20.81
C HIS A 85 -15.20 9.65 -20.10
N ALA A 86 -15.19 9.29 -18.83
CA ALA A 86 -16.32 9.06 -17.98
C ALA A 86 -16.43 10.28 -17.06
N SER A 87 -17.64 10.83 -16.97
CA SER A 87 -17.96 12.03 -16.18
C SER A 87 -17.62 11.93 -14.68
N THR A 88 -17.17 10.76 -14.19
CA THR A 88 -16.58 10.57 -12.87
C THR A 88 -15.20 11.22 -12.73
N HIS A 89 -14.40 11.28 -13.81
CA HIS A 89 -13.07 11.88 -13.78
C HIS A 89 -13.12 13.40 -13.51
N THR A 90 -14.14 14.10 -14.03
CA THR A 90 -14.36 15.51 -13.73
C THR A 90 -14.77 15.75 -12.27
N LEU A 91 -15.49 14.83 -11.62
CA LEU A 91 -15.82 14.94 -10.20
C LEU A 91 -14.57 14.77 -9.30
N PHE A 92 -13.67 13.83 -9.61
CA PHE A 92 -12.41 13.69 -8.88
C PHE A 92 -11.48 14.88 -9.13
N LYS A 93 -11.37 15.35 -10.38
CA LYS A 93 -10.50 16.48 -10.76
C LYS A 93 -10.98 17.82 -10.18
N VAL A 94 -12.28 18.09 -10.21
CA VAL A 94 -12.89 19.32 -9.65
C VAL A 94 -12.80 19.34 -8.12
N ASN A 95 -13.00 18.18 -7.47
CA ASN A 95 -12.85 18.12 -6.02
C ASN A 95 -11.37 18.26 -5.60
N THR A 96 -10.43 17.74 -6.41
CA THR A 96 -9.00 17.99 -6.19
C THR A 96 -8.58 19.43 -6.45
N THR A 97 -9.12 20.15 -7.44
CA THR A 97 -8.77 21.56 -7.66
C THR A 97 -9.32 22.46 -6.56
N ILE A 98 -10.53 22.20 -6.06
CA ILE A 98 -11.11 22.96 -4.94
C ILE A 98 -10.38 22.61 -3.62
N LEU A 99 -10.00 21.35 -3.41
CA LEU A 99 -9.10 20.97 -2.30
C LEU A 99 -7.72 21.56 -2.45
N HIS A 100 -7.15 21.63 -3.66
CA HIS A 100 -5.80 22.13 -3.89
C HIS A 100 -5.73 23.65 -3.81
N GLU A 101 -6.75 24.39 -4.26
CA GLU A 101 -6.84 25.85 -4.12
C GLU A 101 -7.07 26.26 -2.66
N ASN A 102 -8.01 25.63 -1.94
CA ASN A 102 -8.20 25.89 -0.51
C ASN A 102 -7.04 25.38 0.35
N ALA A 103 -6.38 24.29 -0.07
CA ALA A 103 -5.18 23.81 0.60
C ALA A 103 -3.97 24.65 0.25
N SER A 104 -3.86 25.34 -0.89
CA SER A 104 -2.67 26.14 -1.23
C SER A 104 -2.47 27.35 -0.30
N GLY A 105 -3.56 27.92 0.23
CA GLY A 105 -3.52 28.96 1.27
C GLY A 105 -3.14 28.45 2.66
N ILE A 106 -3.37 27.15 2.94
CA ILE A 106 -3.11 26.49 4.23
C ILE A 106 -1.82 25.64 4.20
N MET A 107 -1.38 25.18 3.02
CA MET A 107 -0.30 24.21 2.81
C MET A 107 1.09 24.82 2.84
N LYS A 108 1.25 26.14 2.62
CA LYS A 108 2.54 26.80 2.87
C LYS A 108 2.98 26.72 4.33
N ILE A 109 2.05 26.49 5.26
CA ILE A 109 2.30 26.29 6.70
C ILE A 109 2.50 24.79 7.03
N ASN A 110 2.15 23.87 6.12
CA ASN A 110 1.98 22.43 6.42
C ASN A 110 2.96 21.49 5.68
N GLU A 111 3.96 22.02 4.94
CA GLU A 111 5.02 21.20 4.33
C GLU A 111 5.82 20.42 5.38
N VAL A 112 6.10 21.05 6.53
CA VAL A 112 6.74 20.38 7.68
C VAL A 112 5.86 19.24 8.21
N GLY A 113 4.55 19.44 8.25
CA GLY A 113 3.58 18.40 8.64
C GLY A 113 3.54 17.23 7.66
N LYS A 114 3.62 17.49 6.35
CA LYS A 114 3.72 16.44 5.32
C LYS A 114 5.00 15.63 5.44
N ILE A 115 6.14 16.29 5.64
CA ILE A 115 7.43 15.63 5.83
C ILE A 115 7.40 14.79 7.11
N ALA A 116 6.88 15.34 8.22
CA ALA A 116 6.74 14.61 9.48
C ALA A 116 5.83 13.38 9.32
N LEU A 117 4.68 13.52 8.64
CA LEU A 117 3.78 12.42 8.33
C LEU A 117 4.50 11.32 7.53
N TYR A 118 5.27 11.71 6.51
CA TYR A 118 6.05 10.77 5.69
C TYR A 118 7.07 9.98 6.51
N TRP A 119 7.84 10.65 7.38
CA TRP A 119 8.78 9.98 8.29
C TRP A 119 8.08 9.06 9.28
N ILE A 120 6.92 9.46 9.81
CA ILE A 120 6.10 8.62 10.70
C ILE A 120 5.61 7.37 9.96
N LEU A 121 5.15 7.50 8.71
CA LEU A 121 4.75 6.35 7.90
C LEU A 121 5.92 5.40 7.61
N ILE A 122 7.10 5.94 7.27
CA ILE A 122 8.31 5.13 7.09
C ILE A 122 8.65 4.39 8.38
N ALA A 123 8.70 5.11 9.51
CA ALA A 123 9.02 4.51 10.80
C ALA A 123 8.00 3.43 11.19
N ALA A 124 6.71 3.68 10.98
CA ALA A 124 5.64 2.71 11.22
C ALA A 124 5.76 1.50 10.29
N GLY A 125 6.11 1.69 9.01
CA GLY A 125 6.36 0.62 8.05
C GLY A 125 7.55 -0.25 8.45
N VAL A 126 8.68 0.37 8.80
CA VAL A 126 9.87 -0.34 9.29
C VAL A 126 9.54 -1.12 10.56
N PHE A 127 8.82 -0.51 11.49
CA PHE A 127 8.36 -1.19 12.70
C PHE A 127 7.47 -2.39 12.37
N TYR A 128 6.51 -2.24 11.46
CA TYR A 128 5.58 -3.29 11.06
C TYR A 128 6.27 -4.46 10.34
N PHE A 129 7.23 -4.20 9.46
CA PHE A 129 7.88 -5.25 8.67
C PHE A 129 9.04 -5.92 9.38
N PHE A 130 9.83 -5.18 10.17
CA PHE A 130 11.03 -5.72 10.79
C PHE A 130 10.83 -6.07 12.26
N ILE A 131 10.27 -5.14 13.04
CA ILE A 131 10.21 -5.27 14.50
C ILE A 131 9.02 -6.16 14.91
N LEU A 132 7.86 -5.97 14.30
CA LEU A 132 6.64 -6.67 14.69
C LEU A 132 6.74 -8.21 14.52
N PRO A 133 7.29 -8.78 13.43
CA PRO A 133 7.45 -10.24 13.30
C PRO A 133 8.46 -10.81 14.30
N LEU A 134 9.50 -10.05 14.65
CA LEU A 134 10.49 -10.45 15.66
C LEU A 134 9.82 -10.54 17.04
N ILE A 135 9.06 -9.51 17.42
CA ILE A 135 8.29 -9.48 18.67
C ILE A 135 7.27 -10.62 18.71
N TYR A 136 6.55 -10.84 17.61
CA TYR A 136 5.53 -11.89 17.49
C TYR A 136 6.09 -13.29 17.76
N ARG A 137 7.31 -13.56 17.30
CA ARG A 137 7.99 -14.86 17.52
C ARG A 137 8.65 -14.98 18.87
N SER A 138 9.20 -13.89 19.40
CA SER A 138 10.00 -13.93 20.62
C SER A 138 9.17 -13.97 21.89
N ASN A 139 7.94 -13.44 21.91
CA ASN A 139 7.17 -13.27 23.14
C ASN A 139 5.73 -13.77 23.03
N PHE A 140 5.37 -14.78 23.83
CA PHE A 140 4.04 -15.36 23.85
C PHE A 140 2.94 -14.37 24.28
N LYS A 141 3.24 -13.44 25.20
CA LYS A 141 2.28 -12.42 25.62
C LYS A 141 1.96 -11.46 24.49
N ALA A 142 2.99 -11.00 23.77
CA ALA A 142 2.83 -10.12 22.62
C ALA A 142 2.07 -10.83 21.48
N LYS A 143 2.40 -12.10 21.21
CA LYS A 143 1.66 -12.95 20.26
C LYS A 143 0.16 -12.96 20.55
N ARG A 144 -0.23 -13.29 21.79
CA ARG A 144 -1.65 -13.34 22.18
C ARG A 144 -2.35 -11.97 22.06
N PHE A 145 -1.63 -10.88 22.36
CA PHE A 145 -2.16 -9.53 22.20
C PHE A 145 -2.39 -9.16 20.74
N ILE A 146 -1.41 -9.43 19.88
CA ILE A 146 -1.48 -9.18 18.43
C ILE A 146 -2.59 -10.03 17.79
N ASP A 147 -2.69 -11.31 18.16
CA ASP A 147 -3.75 -12.20 17.67
C ASP A 147 -5.14 -11.74 18.14
N LYS A 148 -5.26 -11.14 19.34
CA LYS A 148 -6.52 -10.58 19.83
C LYS A 148 -6.92 -9.30 19.07
N ILE A 149 -5.95 -8.46 18.74
CA ILE A 149 -6.17 -7.24 17.95
C ILE A 149 -6.43 -7.59 16.48
N GLY A 150 -5.94 -8.72 15.98
CA GLY A 150 -6.17 -9.09 14.58
C GLY A 150 -5.24 -8.43 13.59
N ILE A 151 -4.02 -8.07 14.01
CA ILE A 151 -3.04 -7.51 13.07
C ILE A 151 -2.49 -8.67 12.22
N PRO A 152 -2.58 -8.61 10.88
CA PRO A 152 -1.95 -9.62 10.03
C PRO A 152 -0.44 -9.47 10.14
N ILE A 153 0.27 -10.56 10.45
CA ILE A 153 1.72 -10.55 10.61
C ILE A 153 2.42 -10.95 9.31
N PRO A 154 3.41 -10.18 8.82
CA PRO A 154 4.15 -10.55 7.63
C PRO A 154 5.04 -11.78 7.89
N HIS A 155 4.97 -12.75 6.98
CA HIS A 155 5.81 -13.94 7.00
C HIS A 155 7.27 -13.61 6.64
N ARG A 156 8.22 -14.53 6.93
CA ARG A 156 9.66 -14.35 6.56
C ARG A 156 9.83 -14.02 5.08
N ASN A 157 9.05 -14.68 4.23
CA ASN A 157 9.10 -14.49 2.78
C ASN A 157 8.72 -13.06 2.38
N HIS A 158 7.75 -12.44 3.07
CA HIS A 158 7.37 -11.05 2.82
C HIS A 158 8.49 -10.08 3.25
N VAL A 159 9.13 -10.35 4.39
CA VAL A 159 10.27 -9.55 4.87
C VAL A 159 11.45 -9.65 3.89
N ILE A 160 11.78 -10.85 3.40
CA ILE A 160 12.81 -11.06 2.39
C ILE A 160 12.46 -10.34 1.08
N ALA A 161 11.19 -10.39 0.65
CA ALA A 161 10.73 -9.68 -0.54
C ALA A 161 10.91 -8.17 -0.42
N ILE A 162 10.61 -7.58 0.75
CA ILE A 162 10.78 -6.14 1.02
C ILE A 162 12.26 -5.75 1.06
N ILE A 163 13.11 -6.55 1.71
CA ILE A 163 14.56 -6.30 1.71
C ILE A 163 15.10 -6.35 0.28
N THR A 164 14.70 -7.35 -0.50
CA THR A 164 15.11 -7.48 -1.90
C THR A 164 14.63 -6.29 -2.73
N LEU A 165 13.38 -5.86 -2.53
CA LEU A 165 12.81 -4.67 -3.16
C LEU A 165 13.61 -3.41 -2.82
N ALA A 166 13.93 -3.21 -1.54
CA ALA A 166 14.70 -2.06 -1.08
C ALA A 166 16.11 -2.02 -1.72
N ILE A 167 16.80 -3.16 -1.78
CA ILE A 167 18.13 -3.26 -2.43
C ILE A 167 18.02 -2.97 -3.93
N LEU A 168 17.00 -3.50 -4.62
CA LEU A 168 16.82 -3.22 -6.04
C LEU A 168 16.53 -1.73 -6.29
N MET A 169 15.76 -1.07 -5.43
CA MET A 169 15.45 0.35 -5.56
C MET A 169 16.69 1.24 -5.35
N THR A 170 17.57 0.89 -4.42
CA THR A 170 18.81 1.65 -4.21
C THR A 170 19.81 1.46 -5.36
N LEU A 171 19.80 0.29 -6.01
CA LEU A 171 20.66 0.01 -7.16
C LEU A 171 20.17 0.66 -8.47
N PHE A 172 18.85 0.86 -8.62
CA PHE A 172 18.25 1.37 -9.85
C PHE A 172 17.41 2.63 -9.59
N SER A 173 18.05 3.81 -9.67
CA SER A 173 17.40 5.11 -9.43
C SER A 173 16.19 5.37 -10.34
N ALA A 174 16.22 4.90 -11.59
CA ALA A 174 15.11 5.01 -12.53
C ALA A 174 13.86 4.21 -12.08
N VAL A 175 14.06 3.12 -11.33
CA VAL A 175 12.96 2.32 -10.75
C VAL A 175 12.46 2.96 -9.47
N ASN A 176 13.33 3.62 -8.70
CA ASN A 176 12.97 4.37 -7.50
C ASN A 176 12.03 5.56 -7.79
N GLU A 177 12.24 6.23 -8.92
CA GLU A 177 11.37 7.33 -9.38
C GLU A 177 10.09 6.86 -10.09
N SER A 178 9.91 5.54 -10.25
CA SER A 178 8.80 4.96 -11.03
C SER A 178 7.64 4.46 -10.16
N GLU A 179 6.51 4.15 -10.81
CA GLU A 179 5.31 3.57 -10.18
C GLU A 179 5.47 2.10 -9.74
N VAL A 180 6.67 1.53 -9.82
CA VAL A 180 6.97 0.14 -9.45
C VAL A 180 6.90 -0.07 -7.93
N LEU A 181 7.39 0.87 -7.14
CA LEU A 181 7.43 0.72 -5.68
C LEU A 181 6.01 0.63 -5.06
N PRO A 182 5.05 1.52 -5.39
CA PRO A 182 3.66 1.39 -4.94
C PRO A 182 3.00 0.08 -5.39
N LEU A 183 3.28 -0.38 -6.61
CA LEU A 183 2.78 -1.65 -7.13
C LEU A 183 3.26 -2.82 -6.27
N ASP A 184 4.58 -2.99 -6.12
CA ASP A 184 5.14 -4.13 -5.38
C ASP A 184 4.77 -4.08 -3.89
N LEU A 185 4.70 -2.89 -3.27
CA LEU A 185 4.22 -2.75 -1.90
C LEU A 185 2.74 -3.15 -1.75
N SER A 186 1.86 -2.71 -2.66
CA SER A 186 0.44 -3.09 -2.63
C SER A 186 0.26 -4.60 -2.82
N ALA A 187 1.04 -5.22 -3.70
CA ALA A 187 1.04 -6.66 -3.90
C ALA A 187 1.48 -7.43 -2.64
N ILE A 188 2.58 -6.98 -2.00
CA ILE A 188 3.06 -7.59 -0.75
C ILE A 188 2.04 -7.43 0.37
N PHE A 189 1.42 -6.25 0.49
CA PHE A 189 0.40 -6.01 1.50
C PHE A 189 -0.84 -6.89 1.30
N LEU A 190 -1.29 -7.06 0.05
CA LEU A 190 -2.37 -7.99 -0.28
C LEU A 190 -2.01 -9.43 0.11
N LEU A 191 -0.79 -9.88 -0.17
CA LEU A 191 -0.31 -11.21 0.23
C LEU A 191 -0.25 -11.38 1.75
N ILE A 192 0.11 -10.34 2.50
CA ILE A 192 0.08 -10.37 3.97
C ILE A 192 -1.35 -10.52 4.49
N LEU A 193 -2.32 -9.87 3.84
CA LEU A 193 -3.72 -9.98 4.21
C LEU A 193 -4.31 -11.37 3.89
N LEU A 194 -3.92 -11.97 2.77
CA LEU A 194 -4.39 -13.29 2.34
C LEU A 194 -3.69 -14.45 3.07
N CYS A 195 -2.38 -14.31 3.29
CA CYS A 195 -1.51 -15.33 3.86
C CYS A 195 -0.62 -14.78 4.99
N PRO A 196 -1.22 -14.29 6.10
CA PRO A 196 -0.44 -13.83 7.23
C PRO A 196 0.18 -15.02 7.99
N GLU A 197 1.23 -14.77 8.76
CA GLU A 197 1.84 -15.80 9.62
C GLU A 197 0.87 -16.29 10.70
N ASN A 198 -0.02 -15.42 11.16
CA ASN A 198 -1.09 -15.75 12.11
C ASN A 198 -2.41 -16.13 11.42
N ILE A 199 -2.33 -16.92 10.33
CA ILE A 199 -3.51 -17.31 9.54
C ILE A 199 -4.61 -18.00 10.35
N GLY A 200 -4.27 -18.65 11.46
CA GLY A 200 -5.24 -19.25 12.38
C GLY A 200 -6.19 -18.23 13.04
N VAL A 201 -5.85 -16.94 13.05
CA VAL A 201 -6.75 -15.87 13.51
C VAL A 201 -7.78 -15.53 12.42
N PHE A 202 -7.37 -15.63 11.16
CA PHE A 202 -8.16 -15.26 9.98
C PHE A 202 -8.92 -16.44 9.35
N ARG A 203 -8.65 -17.67 9.82
CA ARG A 203 -9.42 -18.87 9.49
C ARG A 203 -10.36 -19.19 10.65
N ARG A 204 -11.58 -19.59 10.28
CA ARG A 204 -12.58 -20.13 11.22
C ARG A 204 -12.25 -21.57 11.54
#